data_AF-A0A813FIJ8-F1
#
_entry.id   AF-A0A813FIJ8-F1
#
_cell.length_a   1.000
_cell.length_b   1.000
_cell.length_c   1.000
_cell.angle_alpha   90.00
_cell.angle_beta   90.00
_cell.angle_gamma   90.00
#
_symmetry.space_group_name_H-M   'P 1'
#
loop_
_entity.id
_entity.type
_entity.pdbx_description
1 polymer ?
#
loop_
_entity_poly.entity_id
_entity_poly.type
_entity_poly.pdbx_seq_one_letter_code
_entity_poly.pdbx_strand_id
1 'polypeptide(L)'
;MARRALVLRSTWISSLMGDAFRSVLAGLLNENRMQGQVDLEWLSAGMFLQYPEIAGFDAAIFFPEQPDKLTFWEQYEMAMPLWLPSVDFWTRIHAVGEFRYSVFASRWFAELPEGVEAASSSACALPLKLFFQASDFGELARDSPITPAFWFHLTDYAIFPHLQLFSSAAELIEQLLSADLVQISSQMAAFNVQTWQKSATFYLTALCALLGSRADGTPLTPQFMPQPTGPDEWASACAQHSS
;
A
#
# COMPACT_ATOMS: atom_id res chain seq x y z
N MET A 1 -15.09 22.95 17.70
CA MET A 1 -15.08 21.52 18.06
C MET A 1 -13.67 21.00 17.79
N ALA A 2 -13.12 20.18 18.69
CA ALA A 2 -11.81 19.58 18.46
C ALA A 2 -11.89 18.65 17.24
N ARG A 3 -10.90 18.69 16.34
CA ARG A 3 -10.76 17.72 15.26
C ARG A 3 -10.15 16.44 15.83
N ARG A 4 -10.83 15.32 15.66
CA ARG A 4 -10.39 14.00 16.14
C ARG A 4 -9.72 13.26 14.99
N ALA A 5 -8.44 13.00 15.10
CA ALA A 5 -7.68 12.25 14.12
C ALA A 5 -7.17 10.93 14.71
N LEU A 6 -7.35 9.85 13.94
CA LEU A 6 -6.93 8.51 14.31
C LEU A 6 -5.54 8.22 13.75
N VAL A 7 -4.56 8.00 14.62
CA VAL A 7 -3.23 7.55 14.22
C VAL A 7 -3.26 6.02 14.09
N LEU A 8 -3.31 5.56 12.84
CA LEU A 8 -3.53 4.16 12.49
C LEU A 8 -2.34 3.29 12.87
N ARG A 9 -2.60 2.03 13.23
CA ARG A 9 -1.54 1.12 13.69
C ARG A 9 -0.49 0.89 12.59
N SER A 10 0.76 1.18 12.94
CA SER A 10 1.94 0.72 12.23
C SER A 10 2.99 0.22 13.20
N THR A 11 3.89 -0.63 12.70
CA THR A 11 5.07 -1.04 13.45
C THR A 11 5.97 0.15 13.77
N TRP A 12 6.04 1.17 12.90
CA TRP A 12 6.80 2.39 13.14
C TRP A 12 6.25 3.20 14.32
N ILE A 13 4.93 3.36 14.44
CA ILE A 13 4.30 4.08 15.56
C ILE A 13 4.58 3.41 16.90
N SER A 14 4.81 2.09 16.90
CA SER A 14 5.15 1.31 18.09
C SER A 14 6.65 1.29 18.40
N SER A 15 7.47 2.00 17.62
CA SER A 15 8.93 2.08 17.80
C SER A 15 9.34 3.31 18.61
N LEU A 16 10.60 3.33 19.07
CA LEU A 16 11.18 4.49 19.75
C LEU A 16 11.10 5.79 18.92
N MET A 17 11.18 5.69 17.58
CA MET A 17 11.04 6.85 16.70
C MET A 17 9.59 7.35 16.65
N GLY A 18 8.62 6.43 16.68
CA GLY A 18 7.21 6.77 16.79
C GLY A 18 6.88 7.47 18.11
N ASP A 19 7.47 7.00 19.22
CA ASP A 19 7.35 7.64 20.54
C ASP A 19 7.96 9.05 20.54
N ALA A 20 9.17 9.22 19.98
CA ALA A 20 9.79 10.52 19.84
C ALA A 20 8.93 11.49 19.01
N PHE A 21 8.37 11.02 17.89
CA PHE A 21 7.47 11.82 17.06
C PHE A 21 6.19 12.21 17.81
N ARG A 22 5.60 11.28 18.58
CA ARG A 22 4.45 11.56 19.47
C ARG A 22 4.79 12.63 20.51
N SER A 23 5.96 12.54 21.14
CA SER A 23 6.41 13.55 22.11
C SER A 23 6.59 14.93 21.47
N VAL A 24 7.15 14.99 20.26
CA VAL A 24 7.29 16.25 19.51
C VAL A 24 5.92 16.85 19.18
N LEU A 25 4.96 16.04 18.69
CA LEU A 25 3.60 16.50 18.42
C LEU A 25 2.92 17.06 19.69
N ALA A 26 3.02 16.34 20.81
CA ALA A 26 2.46 16.77 22.08
C ALA A 26 3.09 18.09 22.57
N GLY A 27 4.42 18.23 22.43
CA GLY A 27 5.15 19.46 22.73
C GLY A 27 4.66 20.64 21.88
N LEU A 28 4.58 20.45 20.56
CA LEU A 28 4.10 21.47 19.61
C LEU A 28 2.67 21.91 19.93
N LEU A 29 1.76 20.98 20.23
CA LEU A 29 0.38 21.31 20.60
C LEU A 29 0.30 22.11 21.91
N ASN A 30 1.13 21.77 22.90
CA ASN A 30 1.19 22.45 24.19
C ASN A 30 1.77 23.87 24.06
N GLU A 31 2.95 24.00 23.45
CA GLU A 31 3.67 25.28 23.31
C GLU A 31 2.87 26.32 22.53
N ASN A 32 2.10 25.88 21.54
CA ASN A 32 1.26 26.75 20.71
C ASN A 32 -0.18 26.90 21.22
N ARG A 33 -0.51 26.38 22.42
CA ARG A 33 -1.87 26.44 23.01
C ARG A 33 -2.96 25.86 22.09
N MET A 34 -2.61 24.80 21.36
CA MET A 34 -3.52 24.08 20.45
C MET A 34 -4.15 22.83 21.09
N GLN A 35 -3.91 22.62 22.39
CA GLN A 35 -4.58 21.56 23.17
C GLN A 35 -6.11 21.72 23.08
N GLY A 36 -6.79 20.64 22.71
CA GLY A 36 -8.24 20.64 22.50
C GLY A 36 -8.72 21.19 21.15
N GLN A 37 -7.80 21.61 20.26
CA GLN A 37 -8.15 21.89 18.86
C GLN A 37 -7.95 20.65 17.98
N VAL A 38 -6.92 19.86 18.25
CA VAL A 38 -6.66 18.55 17.64
C VAL A 38 -6.55 17.52 18.75
N ASP A 39 -7.28 16.43 18.60
CA ASP A 39 -7.24 15.25 19.46
C ASP A 39 -6.72 14.07 18.64
N LEU A 40 -5.61 13.47 19.07
CA LEU A 40 -4.93 12.39 18.37
C LEU A 40 -5.07 11.09 19.15
N GLU A 41 -5.84 10.15 18.59
CA GLU A 41 -6.00 8.81 19.17
C GLU A 41 -4.97 7.86 18.54
N TRP A 42 -4.09 7.27 19.36
CA TRP A 42 -3.01 6.41 18.88
C TRP A 42 -3.38 4.95 19.01
N LEU A 43 -3.56 4.24 17.88
CA LEU A 43 -3.86 2.81 17.89
C LEU A 43 -2.62 1.97 18.21
N SER A 44 -2.39 1.73 19.50
CA SER A 44 -1.31 0.87 19.98
C SER A 44 -1.57 -0.62 19.71
N ALA A 45 -0.54 -1.45 19.94
CA ALA A 45 -0.69 -2.89 19.96
C ALA A 45 -1.76 -3.30 21.00
N GLY A 46 -2.74 -4.11 20.58
CA GLY A 46 -3.83 -4.60 21.43
C GLY A 46 -5.12 -3.77 21.39
N MET A 47 -5.11 -2.55 20.86
CA MET A 47 -6.34 -1.76 20.67
C MET A 47 -7.00 -2.09 19.34
N PHE A 48 -8.26 -2.51 19.36
CA PHE A 48 -9.04 -2.79 18.16
C PHE A 48 -10.31 -1.95 18.20
N LEU A 49 -10.48 -1.11 17.19
CA LEU A 49 -11.71 -0.36 16.98
C LEU A 49 -12.57 -1.07 15.93
N GLN A 50 -13.87 -1.06 16.15
CA GLN A 50 -14.85 -1.46 15.16
C GLN A 50 -15.06 -0.32 14.16
N TYR A 51 -15.55 -0.66 12.96
CA TYR A 51 -15.83 0.35 11.92
C TYR A 51 -16.71 1.52 12.36
N PRO A 52 -17.78 1.33 13.17
CA PRO A 52 -18.56 2.47 13.68
C PRO A 52 -17.77 3.41 14.58
N GLU A 53 -16.79 2.89 15.33
CA GLU A 53 -15.92 3.70 16.19
C GLU A 53 -14.91 4.48 15.35
N ILE A 54 -14.33 3.82 14.33
CA ILE A 54 -13.43 4.45 13.34
C ILE A 54 -14.16 5.57 12.59
N ALA A 55 -15.40 5.35 12.16
CA ALA A 55 -16.22 6.35 11.48
C ALA A 55 -16.55 7.58 12.36
N GLY A 56 -16.32 7.51 13.67
CA GLY A 56 -16.47 8.65 14.59
C GLY A 56 -15.27 9.60 14.63
N PHE A 57 -14.20 9.34 13.86
CA PHE A 57 -13.06 10.22 13.69
C PHE A 57 -13.19 11.07 12.41
N ASP A 58 -12.66 12.28 12.45
CA ASP A 58 -12.73 13.24 11.34
C ASP A 58 -11.67 12.98 10.27
N ALA A 59 -10.56 12.35 10.65
CA ALA A 59 -9.40 12.08 9.80
C ALA A 59 -8.59 10.89 10.33
N ALA A 60 -7.69 10.37 9.49
CA ALA A 60 -6.68 9.40 9.88
C ALA A 60 -5.27 9.80 9.45
N ILE A 61 -4.28 9.32 10.21
CA ILE A 61 -2.86 9.49 9.95
C ILE A 61 -2.27 8.09 9.80
N PHE A 62 -1.63 7.84 8.66
CA PHE A 62 -1.10 6.54 8.30
C PHE A 62 0.39 6.62 8.03
N PHE A 63 1.17 5.74 8.68
CA PHE A 63 2.60 5.58 8.44
C PHE A 63 2.84 4.22 7.79
N PRO A 64 2.90 4.14 6.45
CA PRO A 64 2.95 2.85 5.76
C PRO A 64 4.26 2.10 6.05
N GLU A 65 4.14 0.92 6.67
CA GLU A 65 5.26 0.00 6.88
C GLU A 65 5.35 -1.12 5.82
N GLN A 66 4.34 -1.25 4.97
CA GLN A 66 4.21 -2.20 3.86
C GLN A 66 3.48 -1.49 2.71
N PRO A 67 3.64 -1.92 1.45
CA PRO A 67 3.02 -1.28 0.30
C PRO A 67 1.52 -1.59 0.12
N ASP A 68 1.07 -2.69 0.71
CA ASP A 68 -0.20 -3.37 0.46
C ASP A 68 -1.02 -3.51 1.75
N LYS A 69 -0.82 -2.59 2.71
CA LYS A 69 -1.54 -2.60 3.97
C LYS A 69 -3.03 -2.42 3.74
N LEU A 70 -3.81 -3.47 4.05
CA LEU A 70 -5.27 -3.45 3.97
C LEU A 70 -5.90 -2.26 4.70
N THR A 71 -5.32 -1.86 5.83
CA THR A 71 -5.74 -0.70 6.62
C THR A 71 -5.83 0.59 5.78
N PHE A 72 -4.87 0.84 4.88
CA PHE A 72 -4.95 1.98 3.96
C PHE A 72 -6.24 1.94 3.13
N TRP A 73 -6.51 0.80 2.51
CA TRP A 73 -7.69 0.60 1.67
C TRP A 73 -8.99 0.75 2.46
N GLU A 74 -9.06 0.18 3.67
CA GLU A 74 -10.23 0.32 4.54
C GLU A 74 -10.56 1.80 4.81
N GLN A 75 -9.56 2.61 5.20
CA GLN A 75 -9.79 4.03 5.49
C GLN A 75 -10.05 4.85 4.22
N TYR A 76 -9.36 4.55 3.12
CA TYR A 76 -9.57 5.25 1.85
C TYR A 76 -10.96 4.97 1.26
N GLU A 77 -11.43 3.71 1.33
CA GLU A 77 -12.77 3.31 0.88
C GLU A 77 -13.88 3.88 1.76
N MET A 78 -13.62 4.08 3.06
CA MET A 78 -14.49 4.84 3.95
C MET A 78 -14.52 6.35 3.64
N ALA A 79 -13.77 6.81 2.64
CA ALA A 79 -13.60 8.23 2.29
C ALA A 79 -13.16 9.08 3.48
N MET A 80 -12.35 8.51 4.38
CA MET A 80 -11.79 9.22 5.52
C MET A 80 -10.58 10.03 5.07
N PRO A 81 -10.54 11.37 5.29
CA PRO A 81 -9.37 12.19 4.99
C PRO A 81 -8.10 11.59 5.61
N LEU A 82 -7.10 11.32 4.76
CA LEU A 82 -5.95 10.49 5.13
C LEU A 82 -4.64 11.24 4.92
N TRP A 83 -3.84 11.32 5.98
CA TRP A 83 -2.50 11.90 5.98
C TRP A 83 -1.45 10.81 5.93
N LEU A 84 -0.47 10.96 5.04
CA LEU A 84 0.70 10.09 4.92
C LEU A 84 1.98 10.93 4.98
N PRO A 85 3.10 10.37 5.45
CA PRO A 85 4.39 11.04 5.32
C PRO A 85 4.72 11.26 3.84
N SER A 86 5.34 12.39 3.52
CA SER A 86 5.90 12.65 2.20
C SER A 86 6.97 11.61 1.85
N VAL A 87 7.29 11.45 0.57
CA VAL A 87 8.27 10.44 0.10
C VAL A 87 9.61 10.58 0.82
N ASP A 88 10.08 11.82 0.99
CA ASP A 88 11.33 12.10 1.71
C ASP A 88 11.24 11.72 3.19
N PHE A 89 10.13 12.05 3.85
CA PHE A 89 9.97 11.71 5.27
C PHE A 89 9.83 10.20 5.45
N TRP A 90 9.03 9.55 4.61
CA TRP A 90 8.87 8.11 4.58
C TRP A 90 10.20 7.38 4.33
N THR A 91 11.01 7.86 3.37
CA THR A 91 12.33 7.30 3.08
C THR A 91 13.26 7.42 4.27
N ARG A 92 13.23 8.54 5.00
CA ARG A 92 14.02 8.73 6.24
C ARG A 92 13.56 7.80 7.37
N ILE A 93 12.25 7.60 7.50
CA ILE A 93 11.67 6.63 8.46
C ILE A 93 12.25 5.23 8.22
N HIS A 94 12.29 4.79 6.97
CA HIS A 94 12.84 3.48 6.59
C HIS A 94 14.38 3.42 6.60
N ALA A 95 15.07 4.57 6.50
CA ALA A 95 16.52 4.66 6.62
C ALA A 95 17.01 4.47 8.06
N VAL A 96 16.28 5.02 9.04
CA VAL A 96 16.72 5.12 10.43
C VAL A 96 16.07 4.04 11.33
N GLY A 97 14.93 3.48 10.92
CA GLY A 97 14.21 2.49 11.71
C GLY A 97 14.88 1.11 11.81
N GLU A 98 14.44 0.32 12.79
CA GLU A 98 14.75 -1.12 12.88
C GLU A 98 14.24 -1.92 11.67
N PHE A 99 13.32 -1.33 10.90
CA PHE A 99 12.87 -1.77 9.58
C PHE A 99 13.89 -1.39 8.51
N ARG A 100 15.16 -1.78 8.72
CA ARG A 100 16.16 -1.68 7.66
C ARG A 100 15.55 -2.22 6.38
N TYR A 101 15.88 -1.57 5.29
CA TYR A 101 15.39 -1.84 3.93
C TYR A 101 15.21 -3.32 3.62
N SER A 102 15.97 -4.21 4.24
CA SER A 102 15.86 -5.66 4.15
C SER A 102 14.45 -6.25 4.26
N VAL A 103 13.52 -5.79 5.11
CA VAL A 103 12.17 -6.44 5.19
C VAL A 103 11.23 -5.93 4.10
N PHE A 104 11.30 -4.64 3.79
CA PHE A 104 10.48 -4.03 2.76
C PHE A 104 10.99 -4.45 1.38
N ALA A 105 12.29 -4.28 1.15
CA ALA A 105 12.95 -4.70 -0.07
C ALA A 105 12.91 -6.23 -0.22
N SER A 106 13.10 -7.07 0.80
CA SER A 106 12.96 -8.54 0.56
C SER A 106 11.56 -8.97 0.12
N ARG A 107 10.51 -8.21 0.48
CA ARG A 107 9.13 -8.52 0.05
C ARG A 107 8.82 -8.05 -1.36
N TRP A 108 9.38 -6.91 -1.77
CA TRP A 108 9.24 -6.38 -3.13
C TRP A 108 10.18 -7.06 -4.14
N PHE A 109 11.35 -7.48 -3.67
CA PHE A 109 12.28 -8.29 -4.42
C PHE A 109 11.78 -9.72 -4.27
N ALA A 110 10.78 -10.08 -5.08
CA ALA A 110 10.23 -11.43 -5.14
C ALA A 110 11.33 -12.41 -5.61
N GLU A 111 12.17 -12.84 -4.69
CA GLU A 111 13.16 -13.89 -4.91
C GLU A 111 12.42 -15.23 -4.82
N LEU A 112 12.23 -15.89 -5.96
CA LEU A 112 11.73 -17.26 -5.96
C LEU A 112 12.74 -18.15 -5.21
N PRO A 113 12.27 -19.09 -4.36
CA PRO A 113 13.15 -19.96 -3.55
C PRO A 113 14.14 -20.78 -4.38
N GLU A 114 13.80 -21.03 -5.65
CA GLU A 114 14.61 -21.81 -6.60
C GLU A 114 15.75 -20.99 -7.25
N GLY A 115 15.97 -19.76 -6.76
CA GLY A 115 17.03 -18.89 -7.23
C GLY A 115 16.76 -18.28 -8.60
N VAL A 116 17.73 -17.51 -9.08
CA VAL A 116 17.69 -16.79 -10.35
C VAL A 116 17.28 -17.69 -11.52
N GLU A 117 17.58 -19.01 -11.45
CA GLU A 117 17.31 -20.01 -12.48
C GLU A 117 15.82 -20.31 -12.73
N ALA A 118 14.95 -20.27 -11.72
CA ALA A 118 13.52 -20.53 -11.91
C ALA A 118 12.77 -19.33 -12.51
N ALA A 119 13.11 -18.12 -12.06
CA ALA A 119 12.59 -16.89 -12.66
C ALA A 119 13.26 -16.53 -14.00
N SER A 120 14.46 -17.08 -14.26
CA SER A 120 15.07 -17.09 -15.59
C SER A 120 14.80 -18.40 -16.35
N SER A 121 13.88 -19.25 -15.89
CA SER A 121 13.65 -20.52 -16.56
C SER A 121 13.07 -20.22 -17.93
N SER A 122 13.96 -20.31 -18.92
CA SER A 122 13.65 -20.47 -20.33
C SER A 122 12.72 -21.65 -20.59
N ALA A 123 12.42 -22.48 -19.57
CA ALA A 123 11.52 -23.62 -19.61
C ALA A 123 10.17 -23.26 -20.24
N CYS A 124 9.59 -22.08 -19.93
CA CYS A 124 8.28 -21.68 -20.48
C CYS A 124 8.33 -20.54 -21.50
N ALA A 125 9.52 -20.02 -21.86
CA ALA A 125 9.71 -18.94 -22.83
C ALA A 125 8.65 -17.83 -22.75
N LEU A 126 8.15 -17.52 -21.55
CA LEU A 126 7.16 -16.46 -21.40
C LEU A 126 7.86 -15.16 -21.81
N PRO A 127 7.28 -14.37 -22.73
CA PRO A 127 7.93 -13.18 -23.26
C PRO A 127 8.12 -12.08 -22.21
N LEU A 128 7.70 -12.32 -20.96
CA LEU A 128 7.69 -11.38 -19.86
C LEU A 128 8.12 -12.12 -18.58
N LYS A 129 9.11 -11.57 -17.85
CA LYS A 129 9.40 -11.98 -16.47
C LYS A 129 8.17 -11.62 -15.62
N LEU A 130 7.43 -12.62 -15.13
CA LEU A 130 6.17 -12.42 -14.38
C LEU A 130 6.37 -11.70 -13.04
N PHE A 131 7.60 -11.71 -12.51
CA PHE A 131 7.97 -11.09 -11.25
C PHE A 131 9.19 -10.19 -11.43
N PHE A 132 9.26 -9.10 -10.66
CA PHE A 132 10.37 -8.16 -10.64
C PHE A 132 11.63 -8.84 -10.07
N GLN A 133 12.45 -9.46 -10.92
CA GLN A 133 13.81 -9.86 -10.55
C GLN A 133 14.65 -8.60 -10.37
N ALA A 134 14.69 -8.11 -9.13
CA ALA A 134 15.32 -6.85 -8.82
C ALA A 134 16.84 -6.94 -8.53
N SER A 135 17.41 -8.15 -8.60
CA SER A 135 18.85 -8.39 -8.53
C SER A 135 19.64 -7.71 -9.65
N ASP A 136 18.98 -7.35 -10.76
CA ASP A 136 19.61 -6.77 -11.95
C ASP A 136 19.53 -5.23 -12.02
N PHE A 137 18.88 -4.55 -11.07
CA PHE A 137 18.61 -3.09 -11.21
C PHE A 137 19.77 -2.15 -10.86
N GLY A 138 21.00 -2.66 -10.65
CA GLY A 138 22.18 -1.81 -10.41
C GLY A 138 22.02 -0.81 -9.26
N GLU A 139 21.70 0.45 -9.58
CA GLU A 139 21.48 1.56 -8.64
C GLU A 139 20.30 1.36 -7.67
N LEU A 140 19.32 0.51 -8.02
CA LEU A 140 18.22 0.12 -7.12
C LEU A 140 18.55 -1.12 -6.26
N ALA A 141 19.82 -1.28 -5.87
CA ALA A 141 20.21 -2.32 -4.95
C ALA A 141 19.38 -2.26 -3.65
N ARG A 142 19.24 -3.42 -2.98
CA ARG A 142 18.46 -3.56 -1.74
C ARG A 142 18.84 -2.54 -0.66
N ASP A 143 20.12 -2.20 -0.60
CA ASP A 143 20.69 -1.29 0.40
C ASP A 143 20.81 0.16 -0.11
N SER A 144 20.37 0.42 -1.34
CA SER A 144 20.46 1.76 -1.93
C SER A 144 19.40 2.69 -1.31
N PRO A 145 19.79 3.90 -0.87
CA PRO A 145 18.86 4.83 -0.22
C PRO A 145 17.77 5.37 -1.16
N ILE A 146 17.92 5.20 -2.47
CA ILE A 146 16.91 5.62 -3.47
C ILE A 146 15.84 4.54 -3.73
N THR A 147 16.15 3.28 -3.42
CA THR A 147 15.25 2.13 -3.66
C THR A 147 13.88 2.29 -3.00
N PRO A 148 13.78 2.74 -1.73
CA PRO A 148 12.48 2.98 -1.10
C PRO A 148 11.67 4.03 -1.85
N ALA A 149 12.28 5.17 -2.19
CA ALA A 149 11.59 6.24 -2.89
C ALA A 149 11.06 5.77 -4.25
N PHE A 150 11.85 4.99 -5.00
CA PHE A 150 11.42 4.35 -6.23
C PHE A 150 10.17 3.48 -6.02
N TRP A 151 10.20 2.56 -5.05
CA TRP A 151 9.07 1.67 -4.80
C TRP A 151 7.85 2.41 -4.25
N PHE A 152 8.03 3.44 -3.44
CA PHE A 152 6.94 4.28 -2.93
C PHE A 152 6.10 4.84 -4.08
N HIS A 153 6.73 5.33 -5.15
CA HIS A 153 6.03 5.88 -6.31
C HIS A 153 5.18 4.85 -7.08
N LEU A 154 5.39 3.56 -6.84
CA LEU A 154 4.61 2.47 -7.42
C LEU A 154 3.49 1.97 -6.49
N THR A 155 3.39 2.51 -5.27
CA THR A 155 2.32 2.17 -4.33
C THR A 155 1.07 2.99 -4.55
N ASP A 156 -0.05 2.48 -4.05
CA ASP A 156 -1.30 3.22 -3.99
C ASP A 156 -1.17 4.50 -3.16
N TYR A 157 -0.22 4.58 -2.23
CA TYR A 157 0.08 5.79 -1.44
C TYR A 157 0.53 6.97 -2.29
N ALA A 158 1.10 6.71 -3.47
CA ALA A 158 1.54 7.74 -4.40
C ALA A 158 0.54 7.95 -5.55
N ILE A 159 -0.21 6.91 -5.91
CA ILE A 159 -1.08 6.91 -7.10
C ILE A 159 -2.50 7.38 -6.76
N PHE A 160 -2.97 7.11 -5.54
CA PHE A 160 -4.33 7.45 -5.15
C PHE A 160 -4.47 8.96 -4.91
N PRO A 161 -5.52 9.59 -5.47
CA PRO A 161 -5.70 11.04 -5.35
C PRO A 161 -6.22 11.44 -3.96
N HIS A 162 -6.24 12.74 -3.69
CA HIS A 162 -6.83 13.36 -2.49
C HIS A 162 -6.16 12.99 -1.15
N LEU A 163 -5.13 12.14 -1.16
CA LEU A 163 -4.24 11.92 -0.03
C LEU A 163 -3.52 13.22 0.35
N GLN A 164 -3.34 13.44 1.65
CA GLN A 164 -2.58 14.57 2.17
C GLN A 164 -1.19 14.09 2.57
N LEU A 165 -0.15 14.80 2.14
CA LEU A 165 1.23 14.47 2.47
C LEU A 165 1.80 15.49 3.45
N PHE A 166 2.55 15.04 4.45
CA PHE A 166 3.26 15.90 5.38
C PHE A 166 4.74 15.52 5.50
N SER A 167 5.60 16.51 5.60
CA SER A 167 7.06 16.34 5.71
C SER A 167 7.57 16.56 7.14
N SER A 168 6.71 17.01 8.06
CA SER A 168 7.06 17.25 9.46
C SER A 168 5.86 17.17 10.40
N ALA A 169 6.13 17.08 11.71
CA ALA A 169 5.10 17.11 12.76
C ALA A 169 4.33 18.45 12.78
N ALA A 170 5.01 19.58 12.54
CA ALA A 170 4.38 20.90 12.53
C ALA A 170 3.43 21.05 11.34
N GLU A 171 3.88 20.65 10.14
CA GLU A 171 3.06 20.65 8.93
C GLU A 171 1.83 19.74 9.08
N LEU A 172 1.98 18.56 9.71
CA LEU A 172 0.84 17.68 9.99
C LEU A 172 -0.23 18.40 10.84
N ILE A 173 0.17 19.08 11.91
CA ILE A 173 -0.79 19.82 12.76
C ILE A 173 -1.45 20.97 11.98
N GLU A 174 -0.66 21.72 11.23
CA GLU A 174 -1.15 22.82 10.40
C GLU A 174 -2.19 22.36 9.39
N GLN A 175 -1.90 21.28 8.65
CA GLN A 175 -2.81 20.68 7.68
C GLN A 175 -4.07 20.13 8.37
N LEU A 176 -3.92 19.43 9.49
CA LEU A 176 -5.07 18.92 10.26
C LEU A 176 -5.99 20.03 10.73
N LEU A 177 -5.49 21.23 11.03
CA LEU A 177 -6.30 22.36 11.47
C LEU A 177 -6.95 23.13 10.31
N SER A 178 -6.24 23.24 9.19
CA SER A 178 -6.61 24.13 8.08
C SER A 178 -7.38 23.43 6.96
N ALA A 179 -7.23 22.12 6.78
CA ALA A 179 -7.83 21.39 5.67
C ALA A 179 -9.36 21.38 5.71
N ASP A 180 -10.01 21.42 4.55
CA ASP A 180 -11.44 21.17 4.42
C ASP A 180 -11.70 19.66 4.33
N LEU A 181 -11.94 19.05 5.50
CA LEU A 181 -12.15 17.61 5.62
C LEU A 181 -13.38 17.12 4.87
N VAL A 182 -14.43 17.95 4.78
CA VAL A 182 -15.67 17.61 4.07
C VAL A 182 -15.40 17.57 2.58
N GLN A 183 -14.68 18.56 2.06
CA GLN A 183 -14.30 18.58 0.65
C GLN A 183 -13.41 17.39 0.30
N ILE A 184 -12.35 17.11 1.07
CA ILE A 184 -11.45 15.98 0.84
C ILE A 184 -12.23 14.66 0.83
N SER A 185 -13.06 14.43 1.85
CA SER A 185 -13.89 13.22 1.95
C SER A 185 -14.82 13.08 0.75
N SER A 186 -15.50 14.16 0.34
CA SER A 186 -16.40 14.13 -0.82
C SER A 186 -15.69 13.77 -2.13
N GLN A 187 -14.45 14.24 -2.30
CA GLN A 187 -13.63 13.95 -3.48
C GLN A 187 -13.14 12.50 -3.48
N MET A 188 -12.70 11.99 -2.33
CA MET A 188 -12.35 10.58 -2.15
C MET A 188 -13.54 9.67 -2.47
N ALA A 189 -14.71 9.96 -1.91
CA ALA A 189 -15.93 9.20 -2.18
C ALA A 189 -16.31 9.21 -3.67
N ALA A 190 -16.22 10.37 -4.33
CA ALA A 190 -16.49 10.48 -5.76
C ALA A 190 -15.51 9.66 -6.61
N PHE A 191 -14.23 9.68 -6.25
CA PHE A 191 -13.21 8.85 -6.89
C PHE A 191 -13.50 7.34 -6.69
N ASN A 192 -13.86 6.91 -5.48
CA ASN A 192 -14.18 5.50 -5.19
C ASN A 192 -15.36 5.01 -6.04
N VAL A 193 -16.44 5.81 -6.12
CA VAL A 193 -17.60 5.50 -6.98
C VAL A 193 -17.18 5.37 -8.45
N GLN A 194 -16.37 6.30 -8.95
CA GLN A 194 -15.90 6.25 -10.34
C GLN A 194 -15.03 5.03 -10.62
N THR A 195 -14.10 4.72 -9.71
CA THR A 195 -13.20 3.57 -9.82
C THR A 195 -13.97 2.26 -9.79
N TRP A 196 -14.94 2.13 -8.88
CA TRP A 196 -15.83 0.97 -8.81
C TRP A 196 -16.61 0.78 -10.12
N GLN A 197 -17.21 1.85 -10.65
CA GLN A 197 -17.95 1.79 -11.92
C GLN A 197 -17.06 1.34 -13.09
N LYS A 198 -15.86 1.93 -13.21
CA LYS A 198 -14.89 1.56 -14.27
C LYS A 198 -14.49 0.09 -14.15
N SER A 199 -14.15 -0.37 -12.95
CA SER A 199 -13.78 -1.76 -12.69
C SER A 199 -14.92 -2.71 -13.01
N ALA A 200 -16.14 -2.42 -12.56
CA ALA A 200 -17.32 -3.23 -12.86
C ALA A 200 -17.59 -3.33 -14.37
N THR A 201 -17.52 -2.20 -15.10
CA THR A 201 -17.68 -2.20 -16.55
C THR A 201 -16.58 -2.99 -17.25
N PHE A 202 -15.32 -2.84 -16.83
CA PHE A 202 -14.20 -3.60 -17.38
C PHE A 202 -14.40 -5.11 -17.20
N TYR A 203 -14.66 -5.57 -15.98
CA TYR A 203 -14.83 -6.99 -15.69
C TYR A 203 -16.07 -7.58 -16.37
N LEU A 204 -17.17 -6.83 -16.44
CA LEU A 204 -18.35 -7.26 -17.19
C LEU A 204 -18.05 -7.41 -18.68
N THR A 205 -17.34 -6.44 -19.28
CA THR A 205 -16.95 -6.48 -20.69
C THR A 205 -16.00 -7.64 -20.97
N ALA A 206 -15.00 -7.84 -20.12
CA ALA A 206 -14.06 -8.94 -20.21
C ALA A 206 -14.78 -10.30 -20.10
N LEU A 207 -15.72 -10.44 -19.16
CA LEU A 207 -16.51 -11.65 -19.00
C LEU A 207 -17.41 -11.92 -20.21
N CYS A 208 -18.08 -10.90 -20.73
CA CYS A 208 -18.89 -11.01 -21.94
C CYS A 208 -18.05 -11.40 -23.16
N ALA A 209 -16.84 -10.84 -23.30
CA ALA A 209 -15.92 -11.20 -24.38
C ALA A 209 -15.50 -12.67 -24.26
N LEU A 210 -15.08 -13.12 -23.07
CA LEU A 210 -14.70 -14.51 -22.80
C LEU A 210 -15.84 -15.52 -23.03
N LEU A 211 -17.08 -15.12 -22.74
CA LEU A 211 -18.28 -15.93 -22.96
C LEU A 211 -18.73 -15.94 -24.43
N GLY A 212 -18.70 -14.79 -25.10
CA GLY A 212 -19.14 -14.63 -26.48
C GLY A 212 -18.16 -15.20 -27.50
N SER A 213 -16.87 -15.29 -27.17
CA SER A 213 -15.86 -15.94 -28.01
C SER A 213 -15.91 -17.46 -27.96
N ARG A 214 -16.72 -18.06 -27.08
CA ARG A 214 -16.87 -19.52 -26.95
C ARG A 214 -18.07 -20.04 -27.74
N ALA A 215 -17.83 -20.38 -29.00
CA ALA A 215 -18.79 -21.14 -29.82
C ALA A 215 -18.77 -22.66 -29.50
N ASP A 216 -17.83 -23.10 -28.67
CA ASP A 216 -17.42 -24.50 -28.46
C ASP A 216 -17.84 -25.11 -27.11
N GLY A 217 -18.58 -24.37 -26.28
CA GLY A 217 -19.20 -24.91 -25.06
C GLY A 217 -18.22 -25.29 -23.94
N THR A 218 -16.97 -24.82 -23.98
CA THR A 218 -16.00 -25.10 -22.91
C THR A 218 -16.41 -24.37 -21.61
N PRO A 219 -16.38 -25.01 -20.44
CA PRO A 219 -16.81 -24.40 -19.17
C PRO A 219 -15.91 -23.23 -18.72
N LEU A 220 -16.52 -22.21 -18.11
CA LEU A 220 -15.85 -20.98 -17.61
C LEU A 220 -14.99 -21.20 -16.37
N THR A 221 -15.20 -22.28 -15.64
CA THR A 221 -14.27 -22.65 -14.60
C THR A 221 -12.92 -22.86 -15.27
N PRO A 222 -11.87 -22.11 -14.89
CA PRO A 222 -10.54 -22.60 -15.15
C PRO A 222 -10.53 -23.99 -14.50
N GLN A 223 -10.46 -25.04 -15.31
CA GLN A 223 -9.87 -26.26 -14.79
C GLN A 223 -8.46 -25.80 -14.43
N PHE A 224 -8.24 -25.50 -13.15
CA PHE A 224 -6.90 -25.24 -12.66
C PHE A 224 -6.10 -26.45 -13.13
N MET A 225 -5.20 -26.22 -14.08
CA MET A 225 -4.32 -27.28 -14.55
C MET A 225 -3.68 -27.86 -13.28
N PRO A 226 -3.62 -29.18 -13.13
CA PRO A 226 -2.91 -29.77 -12.00
C PRO A 226 -1.54 -29.11 -11.96
N GLN A 227 -1.26 -28.42 -10.85
CA GLN A 227 -0.01 -27.70 -10.69
C GLN A 227 1.10 -28.74 -10.75
N PRO A 228 2.07 -28.61 -11.66
CA PRO A 228 3.21 -29.51 -11.70
C PRO A 228 3.89 -29.51 -10.32
N THR A 229 4.08 -30.69 -9.77
CA THR A 229 4.59 -30.90 -8.41
C THR A 229 6.11 -30.95 -8.36
N GLY A 230 6.77 -31.03 -9.52
CA GLY A 230 8.22 -31.09 -9.61
C GLY A 230 8.80 -30.46 -10.89
N PRO A 231 10.13 -30.26 -10.94
CA PRO A 231 10.81 -29.55 -12.03
C PRO A 231 10.59 -30.18 -13.42
N ASP A 232 10.60 -31.51 -13.51
CA ASP A 232 10.45 -32.25 -14.77
C ASP A 232 9.01 -32.16 -15.33
N GLU A 233 8.02 -32.06 -14.45
CA GLU A 233 6.61 -31.87 -14.84
C GLU A 233 6.40 -30.45 -15.39
N TRP A 234 7.05 -29.43 -14.80
CA TRP A 234 7.05 -28.06 -15.32
C TRP A 234 7.69 -27.98 -16.71
N ALA A 235 8.86 -28.59 -16.89
CA ALA A 235 9.54 -28.62 -18.19
C ALA A 235 8.68 -29.29 -19.28
N SER A 236 8.00 -30.39 -18.93
CA SER A 236 7.12 -31.12 -19.85
C SER A 236 5.85 -30.33 -20.21
N ALA A 237 5.24 -29.66 -19.22
CA ALA A 237 4.05 -28.82 -19.44
C ALA A 237 4.35 -27.64 -20.38
N CYS A 238 5.51 -27.00 -20.22
CA CYS A 238 5.91 -25.89 -21.08
C CYS A 238 6.25 -26.34 -22.52
N ALA A 239 6.87 -27.51 -22.69
CA ALA A 239 7.20 -28.05 -24.02
C ALA A 239 5.96 -28.34 -24.87
N GLN A 240 4.84 -28.73 -24.25
CA GLN A 240 3.58 -29.05 -24.96
C GLN A 240 2.87 -27.81 -25.56
N HIS A 241 3.21 -26.60 -25.13
CA HIS A 241 2.59 -25.36 -25.58
C HIS A 241 3.49 -24.51 -26.49
N SER A 242 4.67 -25.03 -26.85
CA SER A 242 5.69 -24.33 -27.65
C SER A 242 5.62 -24.62 -29.16
N SER A 243 4.60 -25.36 -29.62
CA SER A 243 4.37 -25.73 -31.03
C SER A 243 3.21 -24.95 -31.64
#